data_AF-A0A1Y5S4B7-F1
#
_entry.id   AF-A0A1Y5S4B7-F1
#
_cell.length_a   1.000
_cell.length_b   1.000
_cell.length_c   1.000
_cell.angle_alpha   90.00
_cell.angle_beta   90.00
_cell.angle_gamma   90.00
#
_symmetry.space_group_name_H-M   'P 1'
#
loop_
_entity.id
_entity.type
_entity.pdbx_description
1 polymer ?
#
loop_
_entity_poly.entity_id
_entity_poly.type
_entity_poly.pdbx_seq_one_letter_code
_entity_poly.pdbx_strand_id
1 'polypeptide(L)'
;MSTIAPILIYPHIGGMTDKPKRPRDANQLAHMIAGIVTGEDVKHEPDTSGQRKGGLKGGKARAKVLNKGRKREIAKDGATARWKKSERQWDTVDQRTT
;
A
#
# COMPACT_ATOMS: atom_id res chain seq x y z
N MET A 1 -33.00 -20.33 -17.77
CA MET A 1 -31.52 -20.37 -17.72
C MET A 1 -31.02 -18.99 -18.08
N SER A 2 -30.67 -18.15 -17.10
CA SER A 2 -30.05 -16.85 -17.37
C SER A 2 -28.93 -16.65 -16.36
N THR A 3 -27.71 -16.78 -16.86
CA THR A 3 -26.48 -16.71 -16.08
C THR A 3 -26.03 -15.25 -16.07
N ILE A 4 -26.22 -14.57 -14.94
CA ILE A 4 -25.68 -13.22 -14.73
C ILE A 4 -24.22 -13.37 -14.31
N ALA A 5 -23.29 -12.94 -15.15
CA ALA A 5 -21.88 -12.90 -14.83
C ALA A 5 -21.61 -11.80 -13.77
N PRO A 6 -20.84 -12.08 -12.70
CA PRO A 6 -20.49 -11.05 -11.73
C PRO A 6 -19.38 -10.17 -12.28
N ILE A 7 -19.63 -8.86 -12.29
CA ILE A 7 -18.65 -7.81 -12.58
C ILE A 7 -17.58 -7.86 -11.48
N LEU A 8 -16.38 -8.34 -11.81
CA LEU A 8 -15.23 -8.30 -10.92
C LEU A 8 -14.71 -6.87 -10.79
N ILE A 9 -15.08 -6.21 -9.69
CA ILE A 9 -14.48 -4.95 -9.25
C ILE A 9 -13.15 -5.28 -8.56
N TYR A 10 -12.04 -5.11 -9.26
CA TYR A 10 -10.72 -5.11 -8.63
C TYR A 10 -10.40 -3.71 -8.09
N PRO A 11 -10.16 -3.51 -6.79
CA PRO A 11 -9.64 -2.25 -6.29
C PRO A 11 -8.16 -2.13 -6.71
N HIS A 12 -7.88 -1.22 -7.64
CA HIS A 12 -6.51 -0.87 -7.96
C HIS A 12 -5.94 -0.02 -6.80
N ILE A 13 -5.21 -0.69 -5.89
CA ILE A 13 -4.41 -0.03 -4.87
C ILE A 13 -3.16 0.52 -5.57
N GLY A 14 -3.28 1.75 -6.08
CA GLY A 14 -2.18 2.54 -6.63
C GLY A 14 -1.22 2.96 -5.53
N GLY A 15 0.06 2.62 -5.71
CA GLY A 15 1.14 2.91 -4.77
C GLY A 15 1.35 4.41 -4.52
N MET A 16 1.73 4.69 -3.29
CA MET A 16 1.94 6.00 -2.67
C MET A 16 3.20 6.69 -3.22
N THR A 17 3.15 7.15 -4.47
CA THR A 17 4.13 8.08 -5.05
C THR A 17 3.41 9.12 -5.88
N ASP A 18 3.72 10.40 -5.69
CA ASP A 18 3.13 11.54 -6.45
C ASP A 18 3.38 11.47 -7.97
N LYS A 19 4.16 10.49 -8.41
CA LYS A 19 4.51 10.24 -9.81
C LYS A 19 3.63 9.08 -10.32
N PRO A 20 2.87 9.28 -11.41
CA PRO A 20 2.10 8.20 -12.01
C PRO A 20 3.03 7.07 -12.44
N LYS A 21 2.63 5.83 -12.17
CA LYS A 21 3.40 4.65 -12.56
C LYS A 21 3.41 4.56 -14.08
N ARG A 22 4.61 4.59 -14.68
CA ARG A 22 4.78 4.41 -16.12
C ARG A 22 4.39 2.97 -16.51
N PRO A 23 3.46 2.77 -17.47
CA PRO A 23 3.11 1.45 -17.95
C PRO A 23 4.32 0.79 -18.60
N ARG A 24 4.40 -0.54 -18.49
CA ARG A 24 5.51 -1.33 -19.06
C ARG A 24 5.33 -1.54 -20.57
N ASP A 25 4.08 -1.51 -21.05
CA ASP A 25 3.74 -1.66 -22.46
C ASP A 25 4.07 -0.38 -23.25
N ALA A 26 4.65 -0.54 -24.44
CA ALA A 26 5.14 0.57 -25.26
C ALA A 26 4.00 1.42 -25.85
N ASN A 27 2.88 0.80 -26.23
CA ASN A 27 1.73 1.53 -26.79
C ASN A 27 1.05 2.36 -25.70
N GLN A 28 0.86 1.77 -24.52
CA GLN A 28 0.35 2.48 -23.34
C GLN A 28 1.28 3.63 -22.92
N LEU A 29 2.59 3.44 -23.01
CA LEU A 29 3.57 4.47 -22.72
C LEU A 29 3.48 5.63 -23.72
N ALA A 30 3.36 5.34 -25.02
CA ALA A 30 3.24 6.34 -26.07
C ALA A 30 1.96 7.18 -25.91
N HIS A 31 0.82 6.55 -25.62
CA HIS A 31 -0.44 7.24 -25.36
C HIS A 31 -0.34 8.21 -24.16
N MET A 32 0.24 7.73 -23.05
CA MET A 32 0.44 8.57 -21.87
C MET A 32 1.44 9.72 -22.11
N ILE A 33 2.51 9.52 -22.90
CA ILE A 33 3.41 10.61 -23.29
C ILE A 33 2.66 11.65 -24.12
N ALA A 34 1.86 11.23 -25.10
CA ALA A 34 1.05 12.13 -25.92
C ALA A 34 0.09 12.96 -25.05
N GLY A 35 -0.65 12.33 -24.13
CA GLY A 35 -1.56 13.03 -23.22
C GLY A 35 -0.88 14.04 -22.29
N ILE A 36 0.36 13.75 -21.84
CA ILE A 36 1.15 14.70 -21.04
C ILE A 36 1.58 15.90 -21.89
N VAL A 37 1.97 15.68 -23.15
CA VAL A 37 2.45 16.74 -24.06
C VAL A 37 1.30 17.64 -24.53
N THR A 38 0.11 17.08 -24.76
CA THR A 38 -1.09 17.83 -25.14
C THR A 38 -1.72 18.58 -23.96
N GLY A 39 -1.33 18.26 -22.72
CA GLY A 39 -1.90 18.87 -21.52
C GLY A 39 -3.28 18.33 -21.15
N GLU A 40 -3.73 17.24 -21.77
CA GLU A 40 -4.99 16.55 -21.45
C GLU A 40 -4.91 15.83 -20.09
N ASP A 41 -3.70 15.49 -19.65
CA ASP A 41 -3.46 14.80 -18.37
C ASP A 41 -3.52 15.80 -17.20
N VAL A 42 -4.74 16.20 -16.82
CA VAL A 42 -5.00 17.07 -15.66
C VAL A 42 -4.61 16.31 -14.41
N LYS A 43 -3.51 16.73 -13.77
CA LYS A 43 -3.13 16.23 -12.44
C LYS A 43 -4.30 16.44 -11.48
N HIS A 44 -4.96 15.35 -11.11
CA HIS A 44 -5.97 15.38 -10.07
C HIS A 44 -5.27 15.65 -8.73
N GLU A 45 -5.40 16.87 -8.22
CA GLU A 45 -5.02 17.14 -6.84
C GLU A 45 -5.99 16.39 -5.92
N PRO A 46 -5.51 15.40 -5.14
CA PRO A 46 -6.42 14.68 -4.25
C PRO A 46 -6.97 15.64 -3.19
N ASP A 47 -8.29 15.65 -2.97
CA ASP A 47 -8.87 16.37 -1.84
C ASP A 47 -8.40 15.72 -0.51
N THR A 48 -7.37 16.33 0.08
CA THR A 48 -6.76 15.86 1.32
C THR A 48 -7.56 16.25 2.56
N SER A 49 -8.62 17.08 2.42
CA SER A 49 -9.36 17.63 3.55
C SER A 49 -10.07 16.53 4.35
N GLY A 50 -10.61 15.51 3.68
CA GLY A 50 -11.24 14.36 4.32
C GLY A 50 -10.26 13.49 5.11
N GLN A 51 -9.04 13.31 4.58
CA GLN A 51 -8.00 12.48 5.18
C GLN A 51 -7.52 13.08 6.51
N ARG A 52 -7.32 14.40 6.55
CA ARG A 52 -6.94 15.12 7.78
C ARG A 52 -8.04 15.04 8.84
N LYS A 53 -9.29 15.30 8.47
CA LYS A 53 -10.46 15.22 9.38
C LYS A 53 -10.59 13.81 9.97
N GLY A 54 -10.47 12.77 9.13
CA GLY A 54 -10.48 11.37 9.56
C GLY A 54 -9.34 11.02 10.50
N GLY A 55 -8.11 11.48 10.21
CA GLY A 55 -6.94 11.27 11.05
C GLY A 55 -7.07 11.87 12.44
N LEU A 56 -7.59 13.10 12.55
CA LEU A 56 -7.83 13.77 13.84
C LEU A 56 -8.86 13.03 14.70
N LYS A 57 -9.95 12.56 14.08
CA LYS A 57 -10.99 11.77 14.77
C LYS A 57 -10.45 10.40 15.21
N GLY A 58 -9.84 9.67 14.29
CA GLY A 58 -9.32 8.33 14.52
C GLY A 58 -8.16 8.29 15.51
N GLY A 59 -7.26 9.27 15.45
CA GLY A 59 -6.13 9.39 16.39
C GLY A 59 -6.60 9.58 17.83
N LYS A 60 -7.57 10.49 18.05
CA LYS A 60 -8.18 10.70 19.37
C LYS A 60 -8.88 9.44 19.88
N ALA A 61 -9.62 8.74 19.02
CA ALA A 61 -10.30 7.50 19.39
C ALA A 61 -9.31 6.40 19.81
N ARG A 62 -8.26 6.16 19.01
CA ARG A 62 -7.21 5.20 19.34
C ARG A 62 -6.48 5.55 20.66
N ALA A 63 -6.20 6.83 20.88
CA ALA A 63 -5.51 7.29 22.09
C ALA A 63 -6.32 7.04 23.38
N LYS A 64 -7.65 7.13 23.32
CA LYS A 64 -8.53 6.84 24.46
C LYS A 64 -8.56 5.36 24.82
N VAL A 65 -8.53 4.47 23.82
CA VAL A 65 -8.61 3.01 24.02
C VAL A 65 -7.26 2.41 24.44
N LEU A 66 -6.15 2.98 23.97
CA LEU A 66 -4.82 2.43 24.19
C LEU A 66 -4.22 2.84 25.55
N ASN A 67 -4.13 1.87 26.47
CA ASN A 67 -3.37 2.01 27.71
C ASN A 67 -1.84 1.97 27.45
N LYS A 68 -1.03 2.33 28.45
CA LYS A 68 0.45 2.38 28.32
C LYS A 68 1.07 1.01 28.01
N GLY A 69 0.54 -0.07 28.60
CA GLY A 69 1.02 -1.44 28.37
C GLY A 69 0.82 -1.88 26.92
N ARG A 70 -0.40 -1.69 26.40
CA ARG A 70 -0.76 -2.03 25.02
C ARG A 70 0.02 -1.20 24.00
N LYS A 71 0.31 0.07 24.29
CA LYS A 71 1.22 0.88 23.45
C LYS A 71 2.62 0.28 23.38
N ARG A 72 3.14 -0.22 24.51
CA ARG A 72 4.46 -0.87 24.58
C ARG A 72 4.49 -2.18 23.80
N GLU A 73 3.45 -2.98 23.87
CA GLU A 73 3.30 -4.21 23.08
C GLU A 73 3.34 -3.92 21.58
N ILE A 74 2.48 -2.99 21.11
CA ILE A 74 2.43 -2.61 19.70
C ILE A 74 3.80 -2.08 19.21
N ALA A 75 4.52 -1.34 20.05
CA ALA A 75 5.86 -0.86 19.72
C ALA A 75 6.86 -2.01 19.56
N LYS A 76 6.82 -3.02 20.44
CA LYS A 76 7.64 -4.23 20.33
C LYS A 76 7.31 -5.01 19.06
N ASP A 77 6.02 -5.24 18.80
CA ASP A 77 5.55 -5.97 17.62
C ASP A 77 5.99 -5.27 16.33
N GLY A 78 5.89 -3.94 16.27
CA GLY A 78 6.36 -3.14 15.15
C GLY A 78 7.88 -3.22 14.95
N ALA A 79 8.66 -3.20 16.04
CA ALA A 79 10.10 -3.38 15.97
C ALA A 79 10.48 -4.79 15.50
N THR A 80 9.82 -5.83 16.00
CA THR A 80 10.01 -7.20 15.54
C THR A 80 9.65 -7.33 14.06
N ALA A 81 8.52 -6.79 13.61
CA ALA A 81 8.14 -6.85 12.19
C ALA A 81 9.14 -6.14 11.28
N ARG A 82 9.70 -5.00 11.72
CA ARG A 82 10.65 -4.22 10.90
C ARG A 82 12.07 -4.78 10.94
N TRP A 83 12.51 -5.32 12.07
CA TRP A 83 13.93 -5.61 12.33
C TRP A 83 14.23 -7.09 12.54
N LYS A 84 13.24 -7.97 12.70
CA LYS A 84 13.51 -9.41 12.79
C LYS A 84 14.08 -9.87 11.46
N LYS A 85 15.33 -10.34 11.49
CA LYS A 85 15.97 -11.00 10.36
C LYS A 85 15.17 -12.27 10.06
N SER A 86 14.67 -12.42 8.84
CA SER A 86 14.07 -13.68 8.41
C SER A 86 15.14 -14.76 8.49
N GLU A 87 14.92 -15.81 9.28
CA GLU A 87 15.72 -17.03 9.15
C GLU A 87 15.56 -17.52 7.72
N ARG A 88 16.65 -17.53 6.96
CA ARG A 88 16.65 -18.16 5.64
C ARG A 88 16.68 -19.65 5.90
N GLN A 89 15.64 -20.35 5.46
CA GLN A 89 15.54 -21.83 5.48
C GLN A 89 16.76 -22.55 4.84
N TRP A 90 17.58 -21.81 4.08
CA TRP A 90 18.85 -22.28 3.53
C TRP A 90 19.92 -22.63 4.57
N ASP A 91 19.81 -22.14 5.81
CA ASP A 91 20.79 -22.42 6.86
C ASP A 91 20.64 -23.86 7.45
N THR A 92 19.56 -24.58 7.13
CA THR A 92 19.27 -25.93 7.66
C THR A 92 19.83 -27.07 6.79
N VAL A 93 20.34 -26.78 5.59
CA VAL A 93 20.82 -27.83 4.66
C VAL A 93 22.20 -28.36 5.03
N ASP A 94 23.00 -27.60 5.79
CA ASP A 94 24.41 -27.94 6.07
C ASP A 94 24.58 -28.99 7.20
N GLN A 95 23.51 -29.36 7.91
CA GLN A 95 23.58 -30.28 9.06
C GLN A 95 23.20 -31.75 8.75
N ARG A 96 23.12 -32.15 7.46
CA ARG A 96 22.80 -33.54 7.06
C ARG A 96 23.88 -34.21 6.21
N THR A 97 25.12 -33.75 6.32
CA THR A 97 26.28 -34.32 5.61
C THR A 97 27.40 -34.64 6.60
N THR A 98 27.14 -35.59 7.50
CA THR A 98 28.12 -36.47 8.17
C THR A 98 27.35 -37.71 8.63
#